data_AF-A0A6P1A8M5-F1
#
_entry.id   AF-A0A6P1A8M5-F1
#
_cell.length_a   1.000
_cell.length_b   1.000
_cell.length_c   1.000
_cell.angle_alpha   90.00
_cell.angle_beta   90.00
_cell.angle_gamma   90.00
#
_symmetry.space_group_name_H-M   'P 1'
#
loop_
_entity.id
_entity.type
_entity.pdbx_description
1 polymer ?
#
loop_
_entity_poly.entity_id
_entity_poly.type
_entity_poly.pdbx_seq_one_letter_code
_entity_poly.pdbx_strand_id
1 'polypeptide(L)' 'MKEEVKLFSTPIVAIVEVAIAPSHSGRVKCMGTYWPARLYHNDCNLTLEPNQKVQVVGIANITLLVVR' A
#
# COMPACT_ATOMS: atom_id res chain seq x y z
N MET A 1 18.94 6.87 8.28
CA MET A 1 18.52 7.39 6.95
C MET A 1 17.03 7.69 7.02
N LYS A 2 16.58 8.85 6.56
CA LYS A 2 15.13 9.13 6.45
C LYS A 2 14.62 8.44 5.19
N GLU A 3 13.51 7.73 5.30
CA GLU A 3 12.84 7.13 4.16
C GLU A 3 12.22 8.25 3.31
N GLU A 4 12.55 8.33 2.02
CA GLU A 4 11.98 9.33 1.12
C GLU A 4 10.63 8.84 0.61
N VAL A 5 9.58 9.57 0.98
CA VAL A 5 8.20 9.30 0.57
C VAL A 5 7.84 10.23 -0.58
N LYS A 6 7.48 9.66 -1.73
CA LYS A 6 6.93 10.39 -2.87
C LYS A 6 5.44 10.13 -2.96
N LEU A 7 4.64 11.15 -2.60
CA LEU A 7 3.20 11.10 -2.77
C LEU A 7 2.81 11.34 -4.22
N PHE A 8 1.74 10.68 -4.66
CA PHE A 8 1.16 10.89 -5.96
C PHE A 8 0.15 12.04 -5.91
N SER A 9 0.06 12.83 -6.98
CA SER A 9 -0.93 13.90 -7.10
C SER A 9 -2.36 13.37 -7.22
N THR A 10 -2.51 12.11 -7.62
CA THR A 10 -3.80 11.41 -7.72
C THR A 10 -3.60 9.97 -7.25
N PRO A 11 -4.45 9.47 -6.32
CA PRO A 11 -4.35 8.08 -5.87
C PRO A 11 -4.61 7.09 -7.00
N ILE A 12 -3.89 5.97 -6.98
CA ILE A 12 -4.05 4.87 -7.94
C ILE A 12 -4.80 3.73 -7.27
N VAL A 13 -5.82 3.20 -7.94
CA VAL A 13 -6.54 2.02 -7.45
C VAL A 13 -5.68 0.77 -7.61
N ALA A 14 -5.61 -0.03 -6.55
CA ALA A 14 -5.00 -1.35 -6.58
C ALA A 14 -5.88 -2.39 -5.88
N ILE A 15 -5.59 -3.67 -6.11
CA ILE A 15 -6.23 -4.80 -5.43
C ILE A 15 -5.22 -5.47 -4.51
N VAL A 16 -5.61 -5.74 -3.27
CA VAL A 16 -4.75 -6.47 -2.33
C VAL A 16 -4.61 -7.92 -2.78
N GLU A 17 -3.37 -8.38 -2.91
CA GLU A 17 -3.02 -9.76 -3.24
C GLU A 17 -2.62 -10.52 -1.97
N VAL A 18 -1.75 -9.91 -1.15
CA VAL A 18 -1.31 -10.43 0.15
C VAL A 18 -1.69 -9.40 1.20
N ALA A 19 -2.26 -9.88 2.31
CA ALA A 19 -2.78 -9.04 3.39
C ALA A 19 -1.76 -8.00 3.88
N ILE A 20 -2.26 -6.81 4.23
CA ILE A 20 -1.47 -5.68 4.72
C ILE A 20 -2.02 -5.26 6.07
N ALA A 21 -1.16 -5.17 7.08
CA ALA A 21 -1.54 -4.72 8.42
C ALA A 21 -0.43 -3.82 9.01
N PRO A 22 -0.65 -3.13 10.15
CA PRO A 22 0.39 -2.31 10.77
C PRO A 22 1.63 -3.11 11.16
N SER A 23 1.46 -4.41 11.43
CA SER A 23 2.55 -5.32 11.82
C SER A 23 3.35 -5.90 10.64
N HIS A 24 2.82 -5.89 9.42
CA HIS A 24 3.47 -6.50 8.27
C HIS A 24 3.07 -5.87 6.93
N SER A 25 4.06 -5.77 6.03
CA SER A 25 3.82 -5.39 4.65
C SER A 25 3.22 -6.56 3.86
N GLY A 26 2.36 -6.24 2.91
CA GLY A 26 1.76 -7.20 1.99
C GLY A 26 2.09 -6.86 0.55
N ARG A 27 1.14 -7.16 -0.34
CA ARG A 27 1.32 -7.00 -1.78
C ARG A 27 0.01 -6.56 -2.42
N VAL A 28 0.10 -5.67 -3.40
CA VAL A 28 -1.04 -5.28 -4.23
C VAL A 28 -0.76 -5.56 -5.70
N LYS A 29 -1.82 -5.80 -6.46
CA LYS A 29 -1.85 -5.72 -7.91
C LYS A 29 -2.23 -4.31 -8.32
N CYS A 30 -1.26 -3.56 -8.85
CA CYS A 30 -1.40 -2.18 -9.28
C CYS A 30 -0.99 -2.09 -10.75
N MET A 31 -1.82 -1.49 -11.61
CA MET A 31 -1.55 -1.34 -13.04
C MET A 31 -1.11 -2.64 -13.74
N GLY A 32 -1.72 -3.78 -13.37
CA GLY A 32 -1.42 -5.08 -13.96
C GLY A 32 -0.14 -5.79 -13.46
N THR A 33 0.61 -5.17 -12.55
CA THR A 33 1.84 -5.74 -11.96
C THR A 33 1.73 -5.83 -10.44
N TYR A 34 2.61 -6.63 -9.81
CA TYR A 34 2.59 -6.86 -8.37
C TYR A 34 3.65 -6.05 -7.64
N TRP A 35 3.27 -5.40 -6.56
CA TRP A 35 4.14 -4.50 -5.80
C TRP A 35 4.07 -4.77 -4.31
N PRO A 36 5.20 -4.70 -3.58
CA PRO A 36 5.16 -4.67 -2.13
C PRO A 36 4.38 -3.43 -1.68
N ALA A 37 3.58 -3.58 -0.63
CA ALA A 37 2.74 -2.50 -0.13
C ALA A 37 2.63 -2.53 1.39
N ARG A 38 2.53 -1.34 1.99
CA ARG A 38 2.27 -1.16 3.42
C ARG A 38 1.29 -0.01 3.65
N LEU A 39 0.67 0.03 4.82
CA LEU A 39 -0.20 1.14 5.18
C LEU A 39 0.58 2.47 5.19
N TYR A 40 -0.04 3.53 4.68
CA TYR A 40 0.53 4.87 4.77
C TYR A 40 0.55 5.38 6.22
N HIS A 41 -0.50 5.06 6.99
CA HIS A 41 -0.62 5.35 8.41
C HIS A 41 -0.64 4.05 9.21
N ASN A 42 0.11 4.02 10.32
CA ASN A 42 0.08 2.91 11.29
C ASN A 42 -1.17 2.99 12.19
N ASP A 43 -2.36 3.19 11.63
CA ASP A 43 -3.60 3.13 12.39
C ASP A 43 -3.81 1.69 12.87
N CYS A 44 -3.77 1.51 14.20
CA CYS A 44 -3.39 0.25 14.83
C CYS A 44 -4.35 -0.93 14.67
N ASN A 45 -5.45 -0.84 13.90
CA ASN A 45 -6.38 -1.95 13.71
C ASN A 45 -6.85 -2.17 12.26
N LEU A 46 -6.19 -1.55 11.27
CA LEU A 46 -6.57 -1.74 9.87
C LEU A 46 -5.83 -2.93 9.25
N THR A 47 -6.54 -4.03 9.02
CA THR A 47 -6.06 -5.10 8.12
C THR A 47 -6.76 -4.97 6.77
N LEU A 48 -5.97 -4.92 5.70
CA LEU A 48 -6.44 -4.98 4.32
C LEU A 48 -6.29 -6.42 3.83
N GLU A 49 -7.41 -7.05 3.51
CA GLU A 49 -7.50 -8.48 3.14
C GLU A 49 -7.36 -8.68 1.62
N PRO A 50 -6.95 -9.87 1.16
CA PRO A 50 -6.90 -10.19 -0.27
C PRO A 50 -8.23 -9.90 -0.99
N ASN A 51 -8.13 -9.49 -2.25
CA ASN A 51 -9.22 -9.04 -3.13
C ASN A 51 -9.88 -7.71 -2.73
N GLN A 52 -9.45 -7.04 -1.66
CA GLN A 52 -9.94 -5.69 -1.35
C GLN A 52 -9.36 -4.65 -2.29
N LYS A 53 -10.20 -3.68 -2.68
CA LYS A 53 -9.79 -2.51 -3.44
C LYS A 53 -9.26 -1.44 -2.48
N VAL A 54 -8.10 -0.88 -2.82
CA VAL A 54 -7.38 0.10 -1.99
C VAL A 54 -6.86 1.25 -2.85
N GLN A 55 -6.51 2.36 -2.21
CA GLN A 55 -5.88 3.50 -2.85
C GLN A 55 -4.38 3.54 -2.54
N VAL A 56 -3.57 3.54 -3.59
CA VAL A 56 -2.14 3.81 -3.52
C VAL A 56 -1.92 5.32 -3.56
N VAL A 57 -1.42 5.88 -2.47
CA VAL A 57 -1.25 7.34 -2.28
C VAL A 57 0.19 7.80 -2.55
N GLY A 58 1.14 6.87 -2.63
CA GLY A 58 2.53 7.17 -2.91
C GLY A 58 3.42 5.94 -2.90
N ILE A 59 4.72 6.19 -2.94
CA ILE A 59 5.76 5.17 -2.88
C ILE A 59 6.87 5.61 -1.93
N ALA A 60 7.39 4.66 -1.18
CA ALA A 60 8.59 4.82 -0.36
C ALA A 60 9.61 3.77 -0.80
N ASN A 61 10.72 4.23 -1.37
CA ASN A 61 11.68 3.40 -2.11
C ASN A 61 11.00 2.59 -3.23
N ILE A 62 10.75 1.29 -2.99
CA ILE A 62 10.06 0.38 -3.91
C ILE A 62 8.70 -0.11 -3.37
N THR A 63 8.28 0.39 -2.20
CA THR A 63 7.07 -0.06 -1.48
C THR A 63 5.95 0.94 -1.68
N LEU A 64 4.81 0.48 -2.18
CA LEU A 64 3.62 1.30 -2.33
C LEU A 64 2.99 1.59 -0.96
N LEU A 65 2.55 2.83 -0.77
CA LEU A 65 1.85 3.28 0.42
C LEU A 65 0.36 3.28 0.14
N VAL A 66 -0.40 2.55 0.93
CA VAL A 66 -1.84 2.34 0.69
C VAL A 66 -2.71 2.82 1.84
N VAL A 67 -3.92 3.22 1.49
CA VAL A 67 -5.05 3.49 2.39
C VAL A 67 -6.29 2.77 1.85
N ARG A 68 -7.32 2.61 2.70
CA ARG A 68 -8.60 2.03 2.28
C ARG A 68 -9.36 2.99 1.36
#